data_AF-A0A7Z9QNS7-F1
#
_entry.id   AF-A0A7Z9QNS7-F1
#
_cell.length_a   1.000
_cell.length_b   1.000
_cell.length_c   1.000
_cell.angle_alpha   90.00
_cell.angle_beta   90.00
_cell.angle_gamma   90.00
#
_symmetry.space_group_name_H-M   'P 1'
#
loop_
_entity.id
_entity.type
_entity.pdbx_description
1 polymer ?
#
loop_
_entity_poly.entity_id
_entity_poly.type
_entity_poly.pdbx_seq_one_letter_code
_entity_poly.pdbx_strand_id
1 'polypeptide(L)'
;MEDREVGPEEYRVVQSPQETAHDDVYIHRPIADEEGNVQVALVNDELKLGIYWEFPIQEMPIVTQWQHFHKGTYVTGIEPGNVSMLGRAWNRKHGYLHYIQPGEIRDFHLEIGVLEGEEEISAFERHIKQE
;
A
#
# COMPACT_ATOMS: atom_id res chain seq x y z
N MET A 1 15.97 13.47 -2.18
CA MET A 1 15.27 12.30 -2.73
C MET A 1 14.80 12.73 -4.10
N GLU A 2 15.30 12.10 -5.15
CA GLU A 2 14.77 12.29 -6.50
C GLU A 2 13.65 11.27 -6.68
N ASP A 3 12.45 11.75 -7.00
CA ASP A 3 11.33 10.90 -7.39
C ASP A 3 11.73 10.18 -8.69
N ARG A 4 11.80 8.85 -8.65
CA ARG A 4 12.12 8.00 -9.81
C ARG A 4 10.99 6.99 -10.00
N GLU A 5 10.54 6.83 -11.25
CA GLU A 5 9.68 5.69 -11.59
C GLU A 5 10.48 4.39 -11.52
N VAL A 6 9.93 3.40 -10.84
CA VAL A 6 10.53 2.09 -10.63
C VAL A 6 9.58 1.00 -11.10
N GLY A 7 10.13 -0.14 -11.51
CA GLY A 7 9.34 -1.30 -11.88
C GLY A 7 8.90 -2.13 -10.68
N PRO A 8 7.92 -3.04 -10.86
CA PRO A 8 7.43 -3.95 -9.82
C PRO A 8 8.51 -4.83 -9.20
N GLU A 9 9.58 -5.12 -9.93
CA GLU A 9 10.74 -5.87 -9.44
C GLU A 9 11.46 -5.21 -8.25
N GLU A 10 11.31 -3.90 -8.06
CA GLU A 10 11.94 -3.19 -6.94
C GLU A 10 11.11 -3.27 -5.65
N TYR A 11 9.78 -3.36 -5.74
CA TYR A 11 8.91 -3.19 -4.57
C TYR A 11 8.01 -4.39 -4.24
N ARG A 12 7.78 -5.35 -5.17
CA ARG A 12 6.84 -6.46 -4.94
C ARG A 12 7.42 -7.60 -4.09
N VAL A 13 8.73 -7.69 -3.96
CA VAL A 13 9.39 -8.79 -3.24
C VAL A 13 9.94 -8.28 -1.92
N VAL A 14 9.47 -8.88 -0.83
CA VAL A 14 10.07 -8.69 0.49
C VAL A 14 11.41 -9.43 0.53
N GLN A 15 12.49 -8.68 0.75
CA GLN A 15 13.85 -9.22 0.79
C GLN A 15 14.18 -9.77 2.17
N SER A 16 15.11 -10.71 2.26
CA SER A 16 15.68 -11.15 3.55
C SER A 16 16.32 -9.99 4.32
N PRO A 17 16.57 -10.13 5.64
CA PRO A 17 17.30 -9.10 6.39
C PRO A 17 18.64 -8.73 5.75
N GLN A 18 18.86 -7.43 5.52
CA GLN A 18 20.03 -6.85 4.87
C GLN A 18 21.05 -6.38 5.91
N GLU A 19 22.34 -6.58 5.63
CA GLU A 19 23.43 -6.10 6.50
C GLU A 19 23.67 -4.60 6.36
N THR A 20 23.50 -4.06 5.15
CA THR A 20 23.58 -2.61 4.91
C THR A 20 22.17 -2.04 4.97
N ALA A 21 21.96 -1.14 5.93
CA ALA A 21 20.70 -0.47 6.15
C ALA A 21 20.36 0.48 4.99
N HIS A 22 19.22 0.25 4.35
CA HIS A 22 18.58 1.18 3.42
C HIS A 22 17.07 1.14 3.63
N ASP A 23 16.43 2.31 3.63
CA ASP A 23 14.98 2.43 3.73
C ASP A 23 14.46 2.89 2.38
N ASP A 24 13.60 2.07 1.78
CA ASP A 24 12.95 2.39 0.52
C ASP A 24 11.49 2.76 0.79
N VAL A 25 11.06 3.85 0.18
CA VAL A 25 9.68 4.33 0.23
C VAL A 25 9.16 4.42 -1.19
N TYR A 26 8.15 3.60 -1.49
CA TYR A 26 7.47 3.58 -2.78
C TYR A 26 6.10 4.25 -2.65
N ILE A 27 5.78 5.09 -3.62
CA ILE A 27 4.49 5.78 -3.68
C ILE A 27 3.70 5.21 -4.87
N HIS A 28 2.64 4.49 -4.55
CA HIS A 28 1.78 3.82 -5.52
C HIS A 28 0.55 4.65 -5.84
N ARG A 29 0.18 4.68 -7.11
CA ARG A 29 -1.14 5.13 -7.57
C ARG A 29 -1.95 3.86 -7.88
N PRO A 30 -2.72 3.34 -6.91
CA PRO A 30 -3.43 2.08 -7.09
C PRO A 30 -4.53 2.20 -8.14
N ILE A 31 -4.95 1.05 -8.64
CA ILE A 31 -6.11 0.90 -9.53
C ILE A 31 -7.22 0.27 -8.69
N ALA A 32 -8.43 0.79 -8.83
CA ALA A 32 -9.61 0.23 -8.19
C ALA A 32 -10.31 -0.77 -9.11
N ASP A 33 -11.03 -1.71 -8.50
CA ASP A 33 -11.97 -2.61 -9.17
C ASP A 33 -13.23 -1.88 -9.71
N GLU A 34 -14.13 -2.64 -10.33
CA GLU A 34 -15.42 -2.13 -10.81
C GLU A 34 -16.31 -1.49 -9.72
N GLU A 35 -16.13 -1.86 -8.44
CA GLU A 35 -16.87 -1.32 -7.30
C GLU A 35 -16.23 -0.05 -6.71
N GLY A 36 -15.02 0.31 -7.17
CA GLY A 36 -14.28 1.48 -6.72
C GLY A 36 -13.39 1.23 -5.50
N ASN A 37 -13.14 -0.04 -5.16
CA ASN A 37 -12.26 -0.45 -4.07
C ASN A 37 -10.86 -0.80 -4.59
N VAL A 38 -9.86 -0.45 -3.78
CA VAL A 38 -8.48 -0.86 -3.96
C VAL A 38 -8.20 -2.00 -3.00
N GLN A 39 -7.54 -3.03 -3.52
CA GLN A 39 -7.10 -4.19 -2.75
C GLN A 39 -5.58 -4.34 -2.85
N VAL A 40 -4.92 -4.51 -1.71
CA VAL A 40 -3.47 -4.75 -1.62
C VAL A 40 -3.23 -5.86 -0.60
N ALA A 41 -2.27 -6.75 -0.86
CA ALA A 41 -1.91 -7.80 0.08
C ALA A 41 -0.39 -7.95 0.25
N LEU A 42 0.00 -8.38 1.46
CA LEU A 42 1.32 -8.87 1.81
C LEU A 42 1.19 -10.36 2.12
N VAL A 43 1.84 -11.20 1.32
CA VAL A 43 1.70 -12.66 1.37
C VAL A 43 3.02 -13.32 1.74
N ASN A 44 2.95 -14.34 2.60
CA ASN A 44 4.03 -15.26 2.87
C ASN A 44 3.57 -16.70 2.52
N ASP A 45 4.02 -17.19 1.36
CA ASP A 45 3.64 -18.51 0.85
C ASP A 45 4.16 -19.67 1.72
N GLU A 46 5.34 -19.52 2.34
CA GLU A 46 5.93 -20.54 3.20
C GLU A 46 5.11 -20.74 4.48
N LEU A 47 4.64 -19.64 5.07
CA LEU A 47 3.76 -19.66 6.23
C LEU A 47 2.29 -19.90 5.87
N LYS A 48 1.94 -19.82 4.58
CA LYS A 48 0.56 -19.83 4.09
C LYS A 48 -0.29 -18.78 4.82
N LEU A 49 0.25 -17.58 4.95
CA LEU A 49 -0.37 -16.48 5.67
C LEU A 49 -0.27 -15.19 4.86
N GLY A 50 -1.36 -14.46 4.75
CA GLY A 50 -1.39 -13.12 4.16
C GLY A 50 -2.11 -12.11 5.05
N ILE A 51 -1.83 -10.83 4.83
CA ILE A 51 -2.60 -9.71 5.34
C ILE A 51 -3.01 -8.87 4.13
N TYR A 52 -4.27 -8.44 4.07
CA TYR A 52 -4.74 -7.55 3.02
C TYR A 52 -5.34 -6.27 3.59
N TRP A 53 -5.41 -5.28 2.71
CA TRP A 53 -6.08 -4.00 2.89
C TRP A 53 -7.09 -3.84 1.77
N GLU A 54 -8.31 -3.45 2.12
CA GLU A 54 -9.33 -3.04 1.16
C GLU A 54 -9.91 -1.68 1.55
N PHE A 55 -10.03 -0.78 0.58
CA PHE A 55 -10.51 0.58 0.82
C PHE A 55 -11.04 1.28 -0.44
N PRO A 56 -11.99 2.22 -0.32
CA PRO A 56 -12.45 3.01 -1.46
C PRO A 56 -11.36 3.95 -1.99
N ILE A 57 -11.12 3.93 -3.31
CA ILE A 57 -10.09 4.77 -3.94
C ILE A 57 -10.37 6.27 -3.79
N GLN A 58 -11.65 6.64 -3.67
CA GLN A 58 -12.07 8.03 -3.50
C GLN A 58 -11.68 8.60 -2.14
N GLU A 59 -11.51 7.74 -1.12
CA GLU A 59 -11.15 8.12 0.24
C GLU A 59 -9.62 8.08 0.41
N MET A 60 -8.95 7.07 -0.15
CA MET A 60 -7.50 6.88 -0.04
C MET A 60 -6.86 6.61 -1.43
N PRO A 61 -6.68 7.64 -2.27
CA PRO A 61 -6.21 7.51 -3.65
C PRO A 61 -4.71 7.20 -3.82
N ILE A 62 -3.95 7.04 -2.73
CA ILE A 62 -2.51 6.80 -2.78
C ILE A 62 -2.10 5.78 -1.72
N VAL A 63 -1.13 4.93 -2.04
CA VAL A 63 -0.55 3.98 -1.07
C VAL A 63 0.94 4.26 -0.94
N THR A 64 1.40 4.44 0.30
CA THR A 64 2.84 4.43 0.61
C THR A 64 3.24 3.02 1.03
N GLN A 65 4.33 2.51 0.47
CA GLN A 65 4.95 1.26 0.90
C GLN A 65 6.34 1.58 1.44
N TRP A 66 6.56 1.35 2.72
CA TRP A 66 7.86 1.50 3.36
C TRP A 66 8.50 0.13 3.57
N GLN A 67 9.73 -0.04 3.11
CA GLN A 67 10.52 -1.25 3.30
C GLN A 67 11.70 -0.97 4.24
N HIS A 68 11.76 -1.71 5.35
CA HIS A 68 12.81 -1.62 6.37
C HIS A 68 13.27 -3.03 6.75
N PHE A 69 14.07 -3.63 5.88
CA PHE A 69 14.52 -5.03 6.03
C PHE A 69 15.92 -5.09 6.62
N HIS A 70 16.17 -4.44 7.75
CA HIS A 70 17.51 -4.38 8.35
C HIS A 70 17.76 -5.56 9.29
N LYS A 71 19.03 -5.94 9.44
CA LYS A 71 19.41 -6.90 10.48
C LYS A 71 19.15 -6.31 11.87
N GLY A 72 18.25 -6.92 12.63
CA GLY A 72 17.85 -6.49 13.97
C GLY A 72 16.50 -5.76 14.01
N THR A 73 16.06 -5.17 12.90
CA THR A 73 14.76 -4.52 12.73
C THR A 73 14.21 -4.82 11.34
N TYR A 74 13.18 -5.67 11.29
CA TYR A 74 12.64 -6.20 10.03
C TYR A 74 11.14 -5.97 9.96
N VAL A 75 10.75 -4.93 9.24
CA VAL A 75 9.36 -4.47 9.18
C VAL A 75 9.08 -3.82 7.82
N THR A 76 7.82 -3.83 7.40
CA THR A 76 7.35 -3.07 6.24
C THR A 76 6.00 -2.43 6.59
N GLY A 77 5.74 -1.27 6.02
CA GLY A 77 4.45 -0.58 6.09
C GLY A 77 3.75 -0.66 4.74
N ILE A 78 2.47 -1.05 4.75
CA ILE A 78 1.52 -0.79 3.67
C ILE A 78 0.57 0.28 4.21
N GLU A 79 0.62 1.47 3.61
CA GLU A 79 0.03 2.68 4.18
C GLU A 79 -0.90 3.35 3.15
N PRO A 80 -2.15 2.85 2.99
CA PRO A 80 -3.19 3.57 2.28
C PRO A 80 -3.42 4.94 2.91
N GLY A 81 -3.58 5.96 2.08
CA GLY A 81 -3.75 7.32 2.56
C GLY A 81 -4.41 8.24 1.56
N ASN A 82 -4.80 9.41 2.06
CA ASN A 82 -5.33 10.50 1.24
C ASN A 82 -4.26 11.52 0.81
N VAL A 83 -3.04 11.39 1.34
CA VAL A 83 -1.88 12.24 1.05
C VAL A 83 -0.61 11.42 0.95
N SER A 84 0.34 11.88 0.15
CA SER A 84 1.68 11.33 0.06
C SER A 84 2.58 11.79 1.23
N MET A 85 3.52 10.93 1.63
CA MET A 85 4.59 11.24 2.58
C MET A 85 5.63 12.25 2.04
N LEU A 86 5.60 12.60 0.75
CA LEU A 86 6.47 13.61 0.12
C LEU A 86 6.18 15.06 0.57
N GLY A 87 5.24 15.24 1.48
CA GLY A 87 5.00 16.51 2.17
C GLY A 87 4.03 17.45 1.45
N ARG A 88 3.63 18.51 2.17
CA ARG A 88 2.50 19.38 1.79
C ARG A 88 2.67 20.09 0.43
N ALA A 89 3.89 20.50 0.08
CA ALA A 89 4.14 21.18 -1.19
C ALA A 89 3.93 20.25 -2.39
N TRP A 90 4.43 19.01 -2.29
CA TRP A 90 4.22 17.98 -3.31
C TRP A 90 2.74 17.64 -3.44
N ASN A 91 2.05 17.39 -2.32
CA ASN A 91 0.61 17.08 -2.32
C ASN A 91 -0.23 18.20 -2.94
N ARG A 92 0.11 19.48 -2.67
CA ARG A 92 -0.57 20.61 -3.32
C ARG A 92 -0.33 20.63 -4.83
N LYS A 93 0.91 20.40 -5.27
CA LYS A 93 1.27 20.40 -6.69
C LYS A 93 0.57 19.28 -7.47
N HIS A 94 0.36 18.13 -6.82
CA HIS A 94 -0.18 16.92 -7.47
C HIS A 94 -1.66 16.64 -7.17
N GLY A 95 -2.36 17.56 -6.49
CA GLY A 95 -3.81 17.48 -6.28
C GLY A 95 -4.28 16.62 -5.11
N TYR A 96 -3.37 16.05 -4.32
CA TYR A 96 -3.69 15.25 -3.12
C TYR A 96 -3.94 16.10 -1.87
N LEU A 97 -3.63 17.41 -1.90
CA LEU A 97 -3.90 18.26 -0.74
C LEU A 97 -5.37 18.69 -0.68
N HIS A 98 -6.17 17.92 0.05
CA HIS A 98 -7.58 18.22 0.30
C HIS A 98 -7.77 19.15 1.51
N TYR A 99 -8.87 19.92 1.47
CA TYR A 99 -9.30 20.81 2.55
C TYR A 99 -10.72 20.42 2.95
N ILE A 100 -11.02 20.47 4.24
CA ILE A 100 -12.35 20.23 4.80
C ILE A 100 -12.98 21.56 5.25
N GLN A 101 -14.24 21.79 4.91
CA GLN A 101 -14.97 23.01 5.24
C GLN A 101 -15.53 22.98 6.67
N PRO A 102 -15.91 24.14 7.24
CA PRO A 102 -16.58 24.18 8.55
C PRO A 102 -17.86 23.32 8.55
N GLY A 103 -17.90 22.33 9.44
CA GLY A 103 -19.02 21.40 9.56
C GLY A 103 -19.08 20.29 8.52
N GLU A 104 -18.13 20.23 7.59
CA GLU A 104 -18.01 19.10 6.67
C GLU A 104 -17.48 17.85 7.40
N ILE A 105 -18.04 16.70 7.03
CA ILE A 105 -17.63 15.38 7.51
C ILE A 105 -16.95 14.66 6.35
N ARG A 106 -15.87 13.95 6.65
CA ARG A 106 -15.17 13.05 5.74
C ARG A 106 -15.01 11.71 6.44
N ASP A 107 -15.47 10.67 5.78
CA ASP A 107 -15.36 9.30 6.25
C ASP A 107 -14.21 8.63 5.52
N PHE A 108 -13.56 7.71 6.24
CA PHE A 108 -12.48 6.87 5.71
C PHE A 108 -12.73 5.45 6.19
N HIS A 109 -12.88 4.54 5.24
CA HIS A 109 -13.14 3.13 5.44
C HIS A 109 -11.89 2.35 5.06
N LEU A 110 -11.49 1.46 5.97
CA LEU A 110 -10.36 0.58 5.78
C LEU A 110 -10.70 -0.76 6.39
N GLU A 111 -10.68 -1.79 5.55
CA GLU A 111 -10.67 -3.17 6.00
C GLU A 111 -9.23 -3.67 6.04
N ILE A 112 -8.88 -4.38 7.13
CA ILE A 112 -7.63 -5.12 7.23
C ILE A 112 -8.00 -6.54 7.64
N GLY A 113 -7.72 -7.50 6.75
CA GLY A 113 -8.03 -8.90 6.97
C GLY A 113 -6.80 -9.79 6.90
N VAL A 114 -6.98 -11.02 7.38
CA VAL A 114 -5.97 -12.09 7.31
C VAL A 114 -6.43 -13.10 6.26
N LEU A 115 -5.50 -13.58 5.43
CA LEU A 115 -5.68 -14.71 4.54
C LEU A 115 -4.98 -15.91 5.15
N GLU A 116 -5.75 -16.92 5.55
CA GLU A 116 -5.25 -18.14 6.17
C GLU A 116 -5.26 -19.29 5.17
N GLY A 117 -4.07 -19.84 4.90
CA GLY A 117 -3.91 -20.97 4.01
C GLY A 117 -3.80 -20.58 2.53
N GLU A 118 -3.38 -21.57 1.75
CA GLU A 118 -3.13 -21.45 0.32
C GLU A 118 -4.41 -21.17 -0.49
N GLU A 119 -5.56 -21.64 0.00
CA GLU A 119 -6.86 -21.47 -0.66
C GLU A 119 -7.31 -20.00 -0.64
N GLU A 120 -7.28 -19.35 0.53
CA GLU A 120 -7.67 -17.94 0.68
C GLU A 120 -6.72 -17.01 -0.07
N ILE A 121 -5.40 -17.26 0.04
CA ILE A 121 -4.38 -16.53 -0.72
C ILE A 121 -4.65 -16.64 -2.23
N SER A 122 -4.83 -17.86 -2.73
CA SER A 122 -5.05 -18.08 -4.17
C SER A 122 -6.39 -17.49 -4.64
N ALA A 123 -7.42 -17.49 -3.80
CA ALA A 123 -8.70 -16.86 -4.11
C ALA A 123 -8.56 -15.34 -4.24
N PHE A 124 -7.89 -14.71 -3.26
CA PHE A 124 -7.61 -13.28 -3.29
C PHE A 124 -6.77 -12.88 -4.52
N GLU A 125 -5.70 -13.63 -4.83
CA GLU A 125 -4.88 -13.35 -6.00
C GLU A 125 -5.64 -13.44 -7.33
N ARG A 126 -6.59 -14.38 -7.45
CA ARG A 126 -7.41 -14.50 -8.67
C ARG A 126 -8.36 -13.33 -8.82
N HIS A 127 -8.93 -12.86 -7.71
CA HIS A 127 -9.82 -11.71 -7.70
C HIS A 127 -9.10 -10.45 -8.21
N ILE A 128 -7.93 -10.12 -7.64
CA ILE A 128 -7.15 -8.93 -8.05
C ILE A 128 -6.54 -9.00 -9.47
N LYS A 129 -6.45 -10.19 -10.08
CA LYS A 129 -5.89 -10.39 -11.43
C LYS A 129 -6.95 -10.38 -12.53
N GLN A 130 -8.24 -10.45 -12.17
CA GLN A 130 -9.35 -10.50 -13.13
C GLN A 130 -9.87 -9.11 -13.52
N GLU A 131 -9.45 -8.08 -12.79
CA GLU A 131 -9.74 -6.65 -13.00
C GLU A 131 -8.55 -5.95 -13.69
#